data_AF-A0A1E3LMH4-F1
#
_entry.id   AF-A0A1E3LMH4-F1
#
_cell.length_a   1.000
_cell.length_b   1.000
_cell.length_c   1.000
_cell.angle_alpha   90.00
_cell.angle_beta   90.00
_cell.angle_gamma   90.00
#
_symmetry.space_group_name_H-M   'P 1'
#
loop_
_entity.id
_entity.type
_entity.pdbx_description
1 polymer ?
#
loop_
_entity_poly.entity_id
_entity_poly.type
_entity_poly.pdbx_seq_one_letter_code
_entity_poly.pdbx_strand_id
1 'polypeptide(L)'
;MTALLILSEALGLGVDEQRFVAAILRERREAKPYALTTVSMAALASVIESDLEPEERLAPNVQQMLMNGAEVVLAGLLRQSRSLKIAGESAIATFRVLDEVRYRKGASVVDVRIGQAFLQVLTRVANDGRVPLH
;
A
#
# COMPACT_ATOMS: atom_id res chain seq x y z
N MET A 1 -9.41 -15.01 -0.41
CA MET A 1 -8.99 -14.32 0.83
C MET A 1 -7.47 -14.24 0.82
N THR A 2 -6.88 -13.07 1.07
CA THR A 2 -5.42 -12.86 1.09
C THR A 2 -4.98 -12.35 2.46
N ALA A 3 -3.70 -12.47 2.80
CA ALA A 3 -3.17 -11.97 4.07
C ALA A 3 -3.34 -10.45 4.19
N LEU A 4 -3.20 -9.74 3.06
CA LEU A 4 -3.43 -8.30 3.00
C LEU A 4 -4.87 -7.94 3.33
N LEU A 5 -5.87 -8.66 2.81
CA LEU A 5 -7.28 -8.44 3.17
C LEU A 5 -7.52 -8.56 4.69
N ILE A 6 -7.06 -9.67 5.27
CA ILE A 6 -7.23 -9.96 6.70
C ILE A 6 -6.55 -8.87 7.56
N LEU A 7 -5.32 -8.50 7.19
CA LEU A 7 -4.57 -7.49 7.93
C LEU A 7 -5.14 -6.08 7.73
N SER A 8 -5.62 -5.75 6.53
CA SER A 8 -6.27 -4.47 6.22
C SER A 8 -7.50 -4.25 7.10
N GLU A 9 -8.35 -5.27 7.27
CA GLU A 9 -9.51 -5.19 8.16
C GLU A 9 -9.09 -4.92 9.61
N ALA A 10 -8.06 -5.62 10.09
CA ALA A 10 -7.56 -5.46 11.45
C ALA A 10 -6.89 -4.09 11.70
N LEU A 11 -6.29 -3.50 10.67
CA LEU A 11 -5.60 -2.20 10.74
C LEU A 11 -6.50 -1.02 10.35
N GLY A 12 -7.72 -1.28 9.86
CA GLY A 12 -8.63 -0.26 9.33
C GLY A 12 -8.10 0.43 8.07
N LEU A 13 -7.43 -0.30 7.18
CA LEU A 13 -7.01 0.24 5.88
C LEU A 13 -8.22 0.40 4.96
N GLY A 14 -8.31 1.56 4.32
CA GLY A 14 -9.32 1.81 3.29
C GLY A 14 -9.11 0.96 2.04
N VAL A 15 -10.13 0.92 1.17
CA VAL A 15 -10.08 0.14 -0.08
C VAL A 15 -8.91 0.59 -0.96
N ASP A 16 -8.71 1.90 -1.13
CA ASP A 16 -7.62 2.44 -1.94
C ASP A 16 -6.25 2.12 -1.35
N GLU A 17 -6.09 2.30 -0.03
CA GLU A 17 -4.87 1.94 0.68
C GLU A 17 -4.50 0.47 0.47
N GLN A 18 -5.49 -0.42 0.58
CA GLN A 18 -5.30 -1.84 0.33
C GLN A 18 -4.85 -2.11 -1.11
N ARG A 19 -5.53 -1.53 -2.10
CA ARG A 19 -5.17 -1.74 -3.51
C ARG A 19 -3.79 -1.17 -3.82
N PHE A 20 -3.40 -0.05 -3.20
CA PHE A 20 -2.06 0.53 -3.31
C PHE A 20 -0.99 -0.40 -2.75
N VAL A 21 -1.21 -0.94 -1.55
CA VAL A 21 -0.28 -1.91 -0.94
C VAL A 21 -0.15 -3.15 -1.82
N ALA A 22 -1.25 -3.64 -2.39
CA ALA A 22 -1.22 -4.76 -3.33
C ALA A 22 -0.39 -4.43 -4.58
N ALA A 23 -0.58 -3.26 -5.18
CA ALA A 23 0.20 -2.81 -6.34
C ALA A 23 1.71 -2.73 -6.02
N ILE A 24 2.06 -2.18 -4.86
CA ILE A 24 3.46 -2.10 -4.40
C ILE A 24 4.05 -3.52 -4.17
N LEU A 25 3.28 -4.43 -3.58
CA LEU A 25 3.73 -5.80 -3.35
C LEU A 25 3.93 -6.59 -4.64
N ARG A 26 3.13 -6.33 -5.69
CA ARG A 26 3.29 -6.96 -7.02
C ARG A 26 4.59 -6.57 -7.71
N GLU A 27 5.00 -5.31 -7.58
CA GLU A 27 6.25 -4.80 -8.16
C GLU A 27 7.50 -5.24 -7.38
N ARG A 28 7.33 -5.79 -6.18
CA ARG A 28 8.43 -6.17 -5.31
C ARG A 28 9.11 -7.45 -5.81
N ARG A 29 10.21 -7.28 -6.54
CA ARG A 29 11.05 -8.39 -7.02
C ARG A 29 11.90 -9.06 -5.95
N GLU A 30 12.24 -8.34 -4.87
CA GLU A 30 13.10 -8.85 -3.80
C GLU A 30 12.36 -8.95 -2.47
N ALA A 31 12.33 -10.14 -1.87
CA ALA A 31 11.78 -10.36 -0.53
C ALA A 31 12.68 -9.79 0.60
N LYS A 32 13.80 -9.13 0.26
CA LYS A 32 14.76 -8.63 1.25
C LYS A 32 14.12 -7.57 2.16
N PRO A 33 14.36 -7.66 3.49
CA PRO A 33 13.97 -6.60 4.39
C PRO A 33 14.66 -5.30 3.97
N TYR A 34 13.94 -4.17 4.10
CA TYR A 34 14.42 -2.82 3.75
C TYR A 34 14.62 -2.50 2.26
N ALA A 35 14.30 -3.42 1.35
CA ALA A 35 14.37 -3.14 -0.08
C ALA A 35 13.43 -1.99 -0.47
N LEU A 36 13.94 -1.08 -1.31
CA LEU A 36 13.10 -0.11 -2.01
C LEU A 36 12.46 -0.81 -3.22
N THR A 37 11.15 -0.64 -3.37
CA THR A 37 10.41 -1.04 -4.55
C THR A 37 10.15 0.19 -5.40
N THR A 38 10.59 0.17 -6.65
CA THR A 38 10.23 1.20 -7.62
C THR A 38 8.88 0.88 -8.22
N VAL A 39 7.93 1.81 -8.14
CA VAL A 39 6.56 1.65 -8.66
C VAL A 39 6.23 2.80 -9.60
N SER A 40 5.53 2.50 -10.69
CA SER A 40 5.02 3.53 -11.61
C SER A 40 3.88 4.31 -10.95
N MET A 41 3.96 5.64 -10.98
CA MET A 41 2.87 6.48 -10.52
C MET A 41 1.61 6.28 -11.37
N ALA A 42 1.76 5.96 -12.66
CA ALA A 42 0.62 5.61 -13.51
C ALA A 42 -0.06 4.30 -13.07
N ALA A 43 0.73 3.32 -12.61
CA ALA A 43 0.17 2.08 -12.07
C ALA A 43 -0.62 2.34 -10.78
N LEU A 44 -0.11 3.22 -9.91
CA LEU A 44 -0.83 3.64 -8.70
C LEU A 44 -2.09 4.46 -9.02
N ALA A 45 -2.03 5.35 -10.02
CA ALA A 45 -3.19 6.10 -10.48
C ALA A 45 -4.30 5.18 -11.05
N SER A 46 -3.92 4.14 -11.81
CA SER A 46 -4.88 3.17 -12.38
C SER A 46 -5.68 2.39 -11.33
N VAL A 47 -5.15 2.28 -10.11
CA VAL A 47 -5.83 1.65 -8.98
C VAL A 47 -7.04 2.47 -8.51
N ILE A 48 -6.96 3.79 -8.62
CA ILE A 48 -8.04 4.73 -8.27
C ILE A 48 -9.00 4.89 -9.45
N GLU A 49 -8.47 4.87 -10.68
CA GLU A 49 -9.25 5.02 -11.91
C GLU A 49 -10.38 3.98 -12.05
N SER A 50 -10.22 2.80 -11.43
CA SER A 50 -11.27 1.76 -11.47
C SER A 50 -12.59 2.18 -10.85
N ASP A 51 -12.60 3.19 -9.98
CA ASP A 51 -13.82 3.68 -9.33
C ASP A 51 -14.48 4.84 -10.11
N LEU A 52 -13.83 5.33 -11.16
CA LEU A 52 -14.38 6.38 -12.02
C LEU A 52 -15.37 5.82 -13.05
N GLU A 53 -16.48 6.53 -13.20
CA GLU A 53 -17.44 6.32 -14.30
C GLU A 53 -16.79 6.67 -15.65
N PRO A 54 -17.22 6.04 -16.77
CA PRO A 54 -16.59 6.26 -18.09
C PRO A 54 -16.50 7.73 -18.52
N GLU A 55 -17.53 8.53 -18.21
CA GLU A 55 -17.59 9.96 -18.47
C GLU A 55 -16.56 10.77 -17.67
N GLU A 56 -16.28 10.37 -16.43
CA GLU A 56 -15.28 11.03 -15.57
C GLU A 56 -13.86 10.81 -16.10
N ARG A 57 -13.61 9.67 -16.74
CA ARG A 57 -12.33 9.36 -17.40
C ARG A 57 -12.05 10.22 -18.63
N LEU A 58 -13.08 10.86 -19.19
CA LEU A 58 -12.94 11.78 -20.33
C LEU A 58 -12.72 13.22 -19.88
N ALA A 59 -12.75 13.50 -18.57
CA ALA A 59 -12.59 14.86 -18.06
C ALA A 59 -11.16 15.39 -18.34
N PRO A 60 -11.00 16.66 -18.74
CA PRO A 60 -9.74 17.19 -19.27
C PRO A 60 -8.56 17.23 -18.29
N ASN A 61 -8.74 16.87 -17.01
CA ASN A 61 -7.68 16.87 -16.00
C ASN A 61 -7.61 15.58 -15.18
N VAL A 62 -8.35 14.52 -15.57
CA VAL A 62 -8.53 13.32 -14.75
C VAL A 62 -7.21 12.66 -14.40
N GLN A 63 -6.27 12.60 -15.35
CA GLN A 63 -4.97 11.98 -15.14
C GLN A 63 -4.16 12.71 -14.06
N GLN A 64 -4.15 14.05 -14.07
CA GLN A 64 -3.47 14.83 -13.04
C GLN A 64 -4.15 14.66 -11.67
N MET A 65 -5.48 14.59 -11.63
CA MET A 65 -6.22 14.35 -10.39
C MET A 65 -5.91 12.98 -9.80
N LEU A 66 -5.88 11.92 -10.62
CA LEU A 66 -5.53 10.57 -10.20
C LEU A 66 -4.10 10.49 -9.67
N MET A 67 -3.16 11.16 -10.33
CA MET A 67 -1.77 11.24 -9.88
C MET A 67 -1.66 11.94 -8.52
N ASN A 68 -2.35 13.07 -8.34
CA ASN A 68 -2.41 13.77 -7.04
C ASN A 68 -3.05 12.88 -5.96
N GLY A 69 -4.12 12.16 -6.30
CA GLY A 69 -4.76 11.19 -5.42
C GLY A 69 -3.80 10.10 -4.97
N ALA A 70 -3.00 9.56 -5.89
CA ALA A 70 -1.98 8.57 -5.56
C ALA A 70 -0.91 9.10 -4.59
N GLU A 71 -0.47 10.35 -4.77
CA GLU A 71 0.46 11.00 -3.83
C GLU A 71 -0.15 11.15 -2.42
N VAL A 72 -1.44 11.48 -2.33
CA VAL A 72 -2.16 11.59 -1.05
C VAL A 72 -2.23 10.24 -0.35
N VAL A 73 -2.58 9.16 -1.07
CA VAL A 73 -2.64 7.81 -0.48
C VAL A 73 -1.26 7.37 0.00
N LEU A 74 -0.20 7.57 -0.79
CA LEU A 74 1.18 7.27 -0.38
C LEU A 74 1.60 8.05 0.88
N ALA A 75 1.23 9.34 0.96
CA ALA A 75 1.50 10.15 2.14
C ALA A 75 0.73 9.64 3.38
N GLY A 76 -0.51 9.16 3.19
CA GLY A 76 -1.30 8.52 4.24
C GLY A 76 -0.62 7.27 4.78
N LEU A 77 -0.26 6.34 3.90
CA LEU A 77 0.42 5.09 4.25
C LEU A 77 1.79 5.29 4.94
N LEU A 78 2.47 6.39 4.62
CA LEU A 78 3.75 6.79 5.23
C LEU A 78 3.58 7.45 6.60
N ARG A 79 2.55 8.30 6.78
CA ARG A 79 2.45 9.14 7.99
C ARG A 79 1.58 8.52 9.07
N GLN A 80 0.52 7.80 8.70
CA GLN A 80 -0.45 7.26 9.64
C GLN A 80 0.08 5.98 10.28
N SER A 81 0.33 6.03 11.58
CA SER A 81 0.61 4.83 12.37
C SER A 81 -0.66 4.00 12.55
N ARG A 82 -0.56 2.70 12.36
CA ARG A 82 -1.60 1.71 12.63
C ARG A 82 -1.25 0.93 13.87
N SER A 83 -2.25 0.58 14.66
CA SER A 83 -2.09 -0.19 15.88
C SER A 83 -2.81 -1.51 15.74
N LEU A 84 -2.09 -2.61 15.99
CA LEU A 84 -2.63 -3.95 15.99
C LEU A 84 -2.57 -4.51 17.41
N LYS A 85 -3.72 -4.98 17.91
CA LYS A 85 -3.77 -5.73 19.16
C LYS A 85 -3.45 -7.19 18.87
N ILE A 86 -2.38 -7.70 19.46
CA ILE A 86 -1.98 -9.10 19.29
C ILE A 86 -2.80 -9.95 20.27
N ALA A 87 -3.53 -10.93 19.74
CA ALA A 87 -4.35 -11.82 20.57
C ALA A 87 -3.46 -12.62 21.53
N GLY A 88 -3.81 -12.59 22.82
CA GLY A 88 -3.06 -13.30 23.87
C GLY A 88 -1.90 -12.50 24.48
N GLU A 89 -1.58 -11.31 23.97
CA GLU A 89 -0.56 -10.42 24.54
C GLU A 89 -1.22 -9.13 25.06
N SER A 90 -0.73 -8.59 26.18
CA SER A 90 -1.11 -7.25 26.65
C SER A 90 -0.46 -6.13 25.82
N ALA A 91 0.27 -6.48 24.75
CA ALA A 91 1.02 -5.55 23.92
C ALA A 91 0.19 -5.08 22.71
N ILE A 92 0.34 -3.79 22.39
CA ILE A 92 -0.15 -3.18 21.15
C ILE A 92 1.06 -2.92 20.26
N ALA A 93 1.07 -3.49 19.06
CA ALA A 93 2.10 -3.21 18.08
C ALA A 93 1.68 -1.98 17.25
N THR A 94 2.52 -0.95 17.19
CA THR A 94 2.28 0.24 16.38
C THR A 94 3.31 0.35 15.28
N PHE A 95 2.87 0.47 14.04
CA PHE A 95 3.75 0.57 12.87
C PHE A 95 3.07 1.34 11.72
N ARG A 96 3.86 1.80 10.76
CA ARG A 96 3.37 2.38 9.50
C ARG A 96 3.37 1.31 8.42
N VAL A 97 2.56 1.53 7.38
CA VAL A 97 2.53 0.64 6.22
C VAL A 97 3.72 0.89 5.32
N LEU A 98 4.13 2.15 5.15
CA LEU A 98 5.36 2.55 4.46
C LEU A 98 6.33 3.22 5.44
N ASP A 99 7.60 2.87 5.34
CA ASP A 99 8.69 3.51 6.11
C ASP A 99 9.35 4.66 5.32
N GLU A 100 9.31 4.60 3.99
CA GLU A 100 9.95 5.59 3.13
C GLU A 100 9.23 5.74 1.78
N VAL A 101 9.15 6.97 1.28
CA VAL A 101 8.69 7.31 -0.08
C VAL A 101 9.66 8.33 -0.67
N ARG A 102 10.23 8.04 -1.85
CA ARG A 102 11.13 8.95 -2.57
C ARG A 102 10.55 9.25 -3.95
N TYR A 103 10.13 10.50 -4.11
CA TYR A 103 9.76 11.04 -5.42
C TYR A 103 11.03 11.39 -6.20
N ARG A 104 11.19 10.82 -7.40
CA ARG A 104 12.27 11.20 -8.31
C ARG A 104 11.74 12.33 -9.20
N LYS A 105 12.28 13.54 -9.02
CA LYS A 105 11.84 14.73 -9.78
C LYS A 105 11.96 14.47 -11.28
N GLY A 106 10.86 14.63 -12.01
CA GLY A 106 10.78 14.39 -13.45
C GLY A 106 10.68 12.92 -13.87
N ALA A 107 10.65 11.98 -12.92
CA ALA A 107 10.41 10.57 -13.22
C ALA A 107 8.94 10.22 -12.99
N SER A 108 8.39 9.34 -13.83
CA SER A 108 7.05 8.77 -13.70
C SER A 108 6.96 7.67 -12.63
N VAL A 109 7.96 7.57 -11.75
CA VAL A 109 8.11 6.49 -10.77
C VAL A 109 8.41 7.04 -9.38
N VAL A 110 8.01 6.27 -8.39
CA VAL A 110 8.27 6.51 -6.97
C VAL A 110 8.98 5.30 -6.38
N ASP A 111 10.00 5.53 -5.54
CA ASP A 111 10.59 4.45 -4.74
C ASP A 111 9.91 4.41 -3.38
N VAL A 112 9.42 3.24 -2.98
CA VAL A 112 8.73 3.04 -1.69
C VAL A 112 9.40 1.94 -0.89
N ARG A 113 9.46 2.10 0.43
CA ARG A 113 9.84 1.04 1.36
C ARG A 113 8.62 0.66 2.18
N ILE A 114 8.24 -0.62 2.12
CA ILE A 114 7.21 -1.17 3.00
C ILE A 114 7.76 -1.26 4.42
N GLY A 115 6.92 -0.89 5.39
CA GLY A 115 7.15 -1.00 6.81
C GLY A 115 7.62 -2.39 7.21
N GLN A 116 8.77 -2.50 7.87
CA GLN A 116 9.30 -3.83 8.23
C GLN A 116 8.33 -4.59 9.14
N ALA A 117 7.81 -3.92 10.19
CA ALA A 117 6.86 -4.52 11.11
C ALA A 117 5.56 -4.92 10.39
N PHE A 118 5.06 -4.07 9.49
CA PHE A 118 3.91 -4.39 8.64
C PHE A 118 4.16 -5.65 7.81
N LEU A 119 5.31 -5.73 7.11
CA LEU A 119 5.65 -6.86 6.26
C LEU A 119 5.83 -8.17 7.05
N GLN A 120 6.41 -8.09 8.25
CA GLN A 120 6.56 -9.25 9.15
C GLN A 120 5.21 -9.79 9.58
N VAL A 121 4.31 -8.91 10.03
CA VAL A 121 2.94 -9.31 10.40
C VAL A 121 2.19 -9.87 9.20
N LEU A 122 2.29 -9.22 8.04
CA LEU A 122 1.65 -9.68 6.81
C LEU A 122 2.13 -11.07 6.40
N THR A 123 3.43 -11.33 6.48
CA THR A 123 4.03 -12.63 6.16
C THR A 123 3.62 -13.70 7.18
N ARG A 124 3.53 -13.34 8.46
CA ARG A 124 3.03 -14.24 9.51
C ARG A 124 1.57 -14.62 9.24
N VAL A 125 0.70 -13.66 8.95
CA VAL A 125 -0.71 -13.92 8.61
C VAL A 125 -0.83 -14.83 7.38
N ALA A 126 -0.02 -14.59 6.35
CA ALA A 126 0.02 -15.44 5.16
C ALA A 126 0.38 -16.89 5.49
N ASN A 127 1.41 -17.09 6.31
CA ASN A 127 1.90 -18.41 6.69
C ASN A 127 0.93 -19.15 7.64
N ASP A 128 0.46 -18.47 8.69
CA ASP A 128 -0.44 -19.04 9.69
C ASP A 128 -1.81 -19.39 9.07
N GLY A 129 -2.32 -18.52 8.20
CA GLY A 129 -3.57 -18.73 7.48
C GLY A 129 -3.46 -19.61 6.23
N ARG A 130 -2.25 -19.95 5.78
CA ARG A 130 -1.97 -20.59 4.48
C ARG A 130 -2.68 -19.89 3.31
N VAL A 131 -2.63 -18.56 3.31
CA VAL A 131 -3.23 -17.69 2.28
C VAL A 131 -2.15 -16.93 1.52
N PRO A 132 -2.39 -16.57 0.24
CA PRO A 132 -1.46 -15.72 -0.51
C PRO A 132 -1.31 -14.33 0.15
N LEU A 133 -0.15 -13.70 -0.04
CA LEU A 133 0.17 -12.39 0.54
C LEU A 133 -0.79 -11.29 0.08
N HIS A 134 -1.05 -11.19 -1.23
CA HIS A 134 -1.88 -10.15 -1.85
C HIS A 134 -2.62 -10.70 -3.08
#